data_AF-A0A2N5C845-F1
#
_entry.id   AF-A0A2N5C845-F1
#
_cell.length_a   1.000
_cell.length_b   1.000
_cell.length_c   1.000
_cell.angle_alpha   90.00
_cell.angle_beta   90.00
_cell.angle_gamma   90.00
#
_symmetry.space_group_name_H-M   'P 1'
#
loop_
_entity.id
_entity.type
_entity.pdbx_description
1 polymer ?
#
loop_
_entity_poly.entity_id
_entity_poly.type
_entity_poly.pdbx_seq_one_letter_code
_entity_poly.pdbx_strand_id
1 'polypeptide(L)'
;MAQALIRWHGDGAAPAQTAADTVAPRAAQIAAQPPARGWPHARSLAWLVVISVWLALVGGCASLPANAGRTPSYAATDTGTTLLARSLAPRLAQNPGQSIFYPLGAGPDALTARMALARAAQKTLDLQYYIYDVDTTGSALLGEVIDAADRGVRVRILLDDIHTGKQDKTWAAIDSHPNIEVRIFNPFANRSARWVELLFDFGRLNRRMHNKQMTVDNLVSIMGGRNIGDAYFSAKPDMAFSDLDVMVAGPVVPDAGKVFDEYWNSESAYPVATLTPEGKEAPDELRAFRKQIEAKGDMARASPFVQELLDSGLARGIESGHLPGYMGPARVIADKADKIEESADDPSTHAIPQLVAMMEKAWTELVLVSPYFVPDDKGEAWLAAMVKRGVKVRVLTNSFAATDVSAVHAGYAPTRKRLLKAGVELYELKPTASNALTGSTFSEW
;
A
#
# COMPACT_ATOMS: atom_id res chain seq x y z
N MET A 1 -2.53 -26.41 -2.74
CA MET A 1 -3.38 -25.27 -3.16
C MET A 1 -4.91 -25.46 -3.01
N ALA A 2 -5.52 -26.60 -3.37
CA ALA A 2 -6.99 -26.75 -3.33
C ALA A 2 -7.65 -26.49 -1.96
N GLN A 3 -6.93 -26.70 -0.85
CA GLN A 3 -7.42 -26.40 0.49
C GLN A 3 -7.44 -24.90 0.83
N ALA A 4 -6.73 -24.04 0.09
CA ALA A 4 -6.58 -22.61 0.35
C ALA A 4 -7.61 -21.73 -0.38
N LEU A 5 -8.31 -22.29 -1.37
CA LEU A 5 -9.25 -21.57 -2.24
C LEU A 5 -10.66 -22.14 -2.12
N ILE A 6 -11.67 -21.29 -2.32
CA ILE A 6 -13.07 -21.67 -2.52
C ILE A 6 -13.36 -21.47 -4.01
N ARG A 7 -13.66 -22.54 -4.75
CA ARG A 7 -14.10 -22.44 -6.15
C ARG A 7 -15.62 -22.45 -6.20
N TRP A 8 -16.20 -21.47 -6.89
CA TRP A 8 -17.65 -21.43 -7.10
C TRP A 8 -18.06 -22.14 -8.38
N HIS A 9 -19.12 -22.95 -8.30
CA HIS A 9 -19.78 -23.58 -9.44
C HIS A 9 -21.19 -22.99 -9.61
N GLY A 10 -21.69 -22.94 -10.85
CA GLY A 10 -22.87 -22.17 -11.26
C GLY A 10 -24.18 -22.41 -10.48
N ASP A 11 -24.27 -23.48 -9.69
CA ASP A 11 -25.41 -23.82 -8.84
C ASP A 11 -24.93 -24.31 -7.46
N GLY A 12 -25.19 -23.54 -6.38
CA GLY A 12 -25.05 -24.04 -5.00
C GLY A 12 -24.43 -23.06 -4.01
N ALA A 13 -25.13 -22.86 -2.88
CA ALA A 13 -24.64 -22.15 -1.70
C ALA A 13 -23.35 -22.78 -1.15
N ALA A 14 -22.53 -21.97 -0.47
CA ALA A 14 -21.34 -22.44 0.23
C ALA A 14 -21.68 -23.61 1.19
N PRO A 15 -20.76 -24.57 1.43
CA PRO A 15 -20.97 -25.56 2.47
C PRO A 15 -21.11 -24.85 3.82
N ALA A 16 -22.29 -24.96 4.43
CA ALA A 16 -22.56 -24.46 5.77
C ALA A 16 -21.68 -25.23 6.77
N GLN A 17 -20.76 -24.52 7.42
CA GLN A 17 -20.22 -25.01 8.70
C GLN A 17 -21.30 -24.78 9.75
N THR A 18 -21.89 -25.88 10.19
CA THR A 18 -22.90 -25.93 11.25
C THR A 18 -22.24 -25.61 12.59
N ALA A 19 -22.52 -24.42 13.13
CA ALA A 19 -22.50 -24.16 14.55
C ALA A 19 -23.95 -23.97 14.99
N ALA A 20 -24.60 -25.07 15.35
CA ALA A 20 -25.81 -25.02 16.16
C ALA A 20 -25.36 -24.99 17.62
N ASP A 21 -25.73 -23.94 18.35
CA ASP A 21 -26.25 -24.09 19.71
C ASP A 21 -26.97 -22.81 20.19
N THR A 22 -28.28 -22.99 20.35
CA THR A 22 -29.20 -22.46 21.38
C THR A 22 -29.15 -20.98 21.77
N VAL A 23 -30.15 -20.22 21.32
CA VAL A 23 -30.77 -19.15 22.13
C VAL A 23 -32.29 -19.28 22.05
N ALA A 24 -32.92 -19.46 23.22
CA ALA A 24 -34.36 -19.63 23.43
C ALA A 24 -35.18 -18.37 23.07
N PRO A 25 -36.48 -18.49 22.74
CA PRO A 25 -37.30 -17.35 22.37
C PRO A 25 -37.80 -16.63 23.62
N ARG A 26 -37.50 -15.33 23.75
CA ARG A 26 -38.23 -14.45 24.69
C ARG A 26 -39.49 -13.93 24.00
N ALA A 27 -40.64 -14.39 24.49
CA ALA A 27 -41.95 -13.88 24.16
C ALA A 27 -42.05 -12.38 24.48
N ALA A 28 -42.57 -11.61 23.53
CA ALA A 28 -42.86 -10.19 23.68
C ALA A 28 -44.11 -10.00 24.57
N GLN A 29 -43.93 -9.39 25.74
CA GLN A 29 -45.02 -8.74 26.47
C GLN A 29 -45.18 -7.33 25.92
N ILE A 30 -46.29 -7.08 25.23
CA ILE A 30 -46.73 -5.73 24.87
C ILE A 30 -47.34 -5.10 26.12
N ALA A 31 -46.57 -4.29 26.83
CA ALA A 31 -47.08 -3.35 27.83
C ALA A 31 -47.43 -2.03 27.14
N ALA A 32 -48.65 -1.56 27.35
CA ALA A 32 -49.17 -0.30 26.80
C ALA A 32 -48.28 0.89 27.20
N GLN A 33 -47.84 1.67 26.20
CA GLN A 33 -47.14 2.94 26.42
C GLN A 33 -48.15 4.03 26.85
N PRO A 34 -47.79 4.92 27.79
CA PRO A 34 -48.58 6.11 28.08
C PRO A 34 -48.46 7.12 26.93
N PRO A 35 -49.40 8.08 26.80
CA PRO A 35 -49.43 9.00 25.68
C PRO A 35 -48.15 9.84 25.61
N ALA A 36 -47.64 10.00 24.38
CA ALA A 36 -46.45 10.77 24.05
C ALA A 36 -46.55 12.19 24.61
N ARG A 37 -45.66 12.53 25.56
CA ARG A 37 -45.32 13.93 25.84
C ARG A 37 -44.64 14.48 24.58
N GLY A 38 -45.27 15.49 23.97
CA GLY A 38 -44.73 16.17 22.79
C GLY A 38 -43.27 16.55 23.01
N TRP A 39 -42.40 16.01 22.15
CA TRP A 39 -41.01 16.43 22.05
C TRP A 39 -41.01 17.93 21.70
N PRO A 40 -40.30 18.81 22.42
CA PRO A 40 -40.20 20.20 22.01
C PRO A 40 -39.36 20.27 20.72
N HIS A 41 -40.03 20.17 19.56
CA HIS A 41 -39.41 20.20 18.23
C HIS A 41 -38.45 21.39 18.04
N ALA A 42 -38.70 22.51 18.72
CA ALA A 42 -37.86 23.70 18.68
C ALA A 42 -36.48 23.49 19.36
N ARG A 43 -36.39 22.70 20.44
CA ARG A 43 -35.10 22.43 21.12
C ARG A 43 -34.25 21.46 20.31
N SER A 44 -34.86 20.45 19.70
CA SER A 44 -34.17 19.48 18.85
C SER A 44 -33.66 20.12 17.54
N LEU A 45 -34.44 21.03 16.96
CA LEU A 45 -34.02 21.79 15.78
C LEU A 45 -32.89 22.78 16.11
N ALA A 46 -32.94 23.44 17.27
CA ALA A 46 -31.85 24.31 17.73
C ALA A 46 -30.54 23.54 17.95
N TRP A 47 -30.59 22.33 18.53
CA TRP A 47 -29.41 21.47 18.66
C TRP A 47 -28.87 20.99 17.31
N LEU A 48 -29.74 20.64 16.36
CA LEU A 48 -29.31 20.29 15.00
C LEU A 48 -28.67 21.49 14.28
N VAL A 49 -29.21 22.70 14.44
CA VAL A 49 -28.61 23.92 13.88
C VAL A 49 -27.28 24.22 14.54
N VAL A 50 -27.16 24.09 15.87
CA VAL A 50 -25.89 24.28 16.58
C VAL A 50 -24.87 23.23 16.13
N ILE A 51 -25.23 21.96 16.01
CA ILE A 51 -24.35 20.90 15.51
C ILE A 51 -23.94 21.17 14.07
N SER A 52 -24.87 21.55 13.20
CA SER A 52 -24.58 21.87 11.79
C SER A 52 -23.68 23.10 11.65
N VAL A 53 -23.91 24.15 12.45
CA VAL A 53 -23.05 25.35 12.49
C VAL A 53 -21.67 25.00 13.06
N TRP A 54 -21.60 24.17 14.10
CA TRP A 54 -20.33 23.74 14.69
C TRP A 54 -19.54 22.86 13.70
N LEU A 55 -20.20 21.92 13.01
CA LEU A 55 -19.60 21.12 11.93
C LEU A 55 -19.17 21.99 10.75
N ALA A 56 -19.95 23.00 10.38
CA ALA A 56 -19.59 23.94 9.31
C ALA A 56 -18.40 24.84 9.69
N LEU A 57 -18.32 25.27 10.96
CA LEU A 57 -17.19 26.06 11.46
C LEU A 57 -15.89 25.23 11.59
N VAL A 58 -16.00 23.95 11.96
CA VAL A 58 -14.83 23.05 12.05
C VAL A 58 -14.39 22.54 10.68
N GLY A 59 -15.31 22.30 9.75
CA GLY A 59 -15.01 21.86 8.39
C GLY A 59 -14.59 23.00 7.45
N GLY A 60 -15.09 24.22 7.64
CA GLY A 60 -14.90 25.36 6.74
C GLY A 60 -13.69 26.25 7.01
N CYS A 61 -12.94 26.03 8.10
CA CYS A 61 -11.82 26.89 8.52
C CYS A 61 -10.44 26.22 8.49
N ALA A 62 -10.35 24.94 8.12
CA ALA A 62 -9.06 24.26 8.02
C ALA A 62 -8.51 24.37 6.60
N SER A 63 -7.59 25.31 6.37
CA SER A 63 -6.77 25.36 5.16
C SER A 63 -5.42 24.69 5.42
N LEU A 64 -4.86 24.04 4.41
CA LEU A 64 -3.47 23.58 4.48
C LEU A 64 -2.52 24.77 4.70
N PRO A 65 -1.41 24.58 5.42
CA PRO A 65 -0.37 25.60 5.54
C PRO A 65 0.23 25.90 4.16
N ALA A 66 0.97 27.01 4.05
CA ALA A 66 1.74 27.27 2.84
C ALA A 66 2.73 26.12 2.60
N ASN A 67 2.78 25.57 1.39
CA ASN A 67 3.72 24.52 0.99
C ASN A 67 5.14 25.10 0.77
N ALA A 68 5.68 25.71 1.83
CA ALA A 68 6.96 26.40 1.82
C ALA A 68 8.13 25.45 2.15
N GLY A 69 9.35 25.82 1.73
CA GLY A 69 10.55 25.06 2.04
C GLY A 69 10.75 23.79 1.20
N ARG A 70 9.94 23.59 0.17
CA ARG A 70 10.06 22.50 -0.81
C ARG A 70 11.08 22.87 -1.88
N THR A 71 12.15 22.09 -2.02
CA THR A 71 13.07 22.19 -3.16
C THR A 71 12.88 21.00 -4.10
N PRO A 72 12.67 21.20 -5.41
CA PRO A 72 12.61 20.08 -6.33
C PRO A 72 13.88 19.23 -6.27
N SER A 73 13.72 17.92 -6.27
CA SER A 73 14.84 16.99 -6.31
C SER A 73 14.50 15.81 -7.19
N TYR A 74 15.52 15.21 -7.79
CA TYR A 74 15.38 14.16 -8.79
C TYR A 74 16.27 12.97 -8.46
N ALA A 75 15.95 11.82 -9.07
CA ALA A 75 16.75 10.61 -9.00
C ALA A 75 18.22 10.88 -9.35
N ALA A 76 19.15 10.28 -8.60
CA ALA A 76 20.57 10.44 -8.86
C ALA A 76 20.98 9.79 -10.18
N THR A 77 21.94 10.41 -10.86
CA THR A 77 22.51 9.93 -12.12
C THR A 77 23.98 9.48 -11.95
N ASP A 78 24.63 9.85 -10.86
CA ASP A 78 26.03 9.55 -10.54
C ASP A 78 26.19 8.25 -9.73
N THR A 79 25.39 7.22 -10.05
CA THR A 79 25.35 5.94 -9.31
C THR A 79 26.15 4.83 -9.98
N GLY A 80 26.78 5.09 -11.13
CA GLY A 80 27.55 4.08 -11.89
C GLY A 80 28.77 3.50 -11.16
N THR A 81 29.20 4.11 -10.05
CA THR A 81 30.33 3.66 -9.22
C THR A 81 29.90 2.90 -7.97
N THR A 82 28.61 2.63 -7.77
CA THR A 82 28.16 1.88 -6.59
C THR A 82 28.43 0.38 -6.72
N LEU A 83 28.38 -0.34 -5.59
CA LEU A 83 28.49 -1.80 -5.55
C LEU A 83 27.42 -2.45 -6.43
N LEU A 84 26.17 -2.00 -6.31
CA LEU A 84 25.05 -2.51 -7.11
C LEU A 84 25.29 -2.27 -8.59
N ALA A 85 25.76 -1.09 -9.01
CA ALA A 85 26.08 -0.81 -10.40
C ALA A 85 27.15 -1.77 -10.95
N ARG A 86 28.26 -1.95 -10.23
CA ARG A 86 29.35 -2.85 -10.64
C ARG A 86 28.89 -4.30 -10.74
N SER A 87 28.08 -4.75 -9.80
CA SER A 87 27.61 -6.13 -9.76
C SER A 87 26.59 -6.45 -10.87
N LEU A 88 25.71 -5.48 -11.16
CA LEU A 88 24.68 -5.62 -12.20
C LEU A 88 25.25 -5.51 -13.63
N ALA A 89 26.33 -4.74 -13.82
CA ALA A 89 26.84 -4.38 -15.14
C ALA A 89 27.11 -5.58 -16.07
N PRO A 90 27.81 -6.67 -15.66
CA PRO A 90 28.06 -7.80 -16.54
C PRO A 90 26.77 -8.45 -17.06
N ARG A 91 25.78 -8.62 -16.18
CA ARG A 91 24.52 -9.28 -16.50
C ARG A 91 23.64 -8.43 -17.43
N LEU A 92 23.61 -7.11 -17.20
CA LEU A 92 22.88 -6.17 -18.05
C LEU A 92 23.55 -5.99 -19.42
N ALA A 93 24.89 -5.99 -19.48
CA ALA A 93 25.63 -5.92 -20.75
C ALA A 93 25.38 -7.14 -21.65
N GLN A 94 25.20 -8.32 -21.05
CA GLN A 94 24.85 -9.55 -21.78
C GLN A 94 23.39 -9.58 -22.27
N ASN A 95 22.51 -8.72 -21.73
CA ASN A 95 21.09 -8.70 -22.05
C ASN A 95 20.60 -7.25 -22.32
N PRO A 96 21.06 -6.61 -23.42
CA PRO A 96 20.74 -5.21 -23.70
C PRO A 96 19.22 -4.95 -23.73
N GLY A 97 18.79 -3.89 -23.06
CA GLY A 97 17.37 -3.48 -22.99
C GLY A 97 16.49 -4.33 -22.08
N GLN A 98 17.02 -5.38 -21.45
CA GLN A 98 16.28 -6.22 -20.51
C GLN A 98 16.57 -5.80 -19.06
N SER A 99 15.55 -5.93 -18.21
CA SER A 99 15.65 -5.76 -16.76
C SER A 99 15.67 -7.13 -16.08
N ILE A 100 16.21 -7.15 -14.87
CA ILE A 100 16.25 -8.31 -13.97
C ILE A 100 15.04 -8.23 -13.05
N PHE A 101 14.31 -9.33 -12.88
CA PHE A 101 13.14 -9.42 -12.01
C PHE A 101 13.27 -10.56 -11.01
N TYR A 102 13.01 -10.29 -9.75
CA TYR A 102 12.93 -11.29 -8.71
C TYR A 102 11.59 -11.18 -7.97
N PRO A 103 10.71 -12.18 -8.08
CA PRO A 103 9.43 -12.16 -7.39
C PRO A 103 9.65 -12.33 -5.89
N LEU A 104 9.02 -11.47 -5.11
CA LEU A 104 9.02 -11.47 -3.66
C LEU A 104 7.60 -11.83 -3.19
N GLY A 105 7.31 -13.13 -3.22
CA GLY A 105 6.00 -13.65 -2.89
C GLY A 105 5.76 -13.85 -1.40
N ALA A 106 6.81 -14.12 -0.62
CA ALA A 106 6.73 -14.27 0.83
C ALA A 106 7.03 -12.93 1.53
N GLY A 107 6.25 -12.62 2.57
CA GLY A 107 6.47 -11.44 3.41
C GLY A 107 7.88 -11.35 3.99
N PRO A 108 8.40 -12.43 4.63
CA PRO A 108 9.77 -12.49 5.12
C PRO A 108 10.84 -12.11 4.08
N ASP A 109 10.75 -12.68 2.87
CA ASP A 109 11.69 -12.37 1.77
C ASP A 109 11.58 -10.91 1.32
N ALA A 110 10.35 -10.39 1.27
CA ALA A 110 10.08 -9.01 0.88
C ALA A 110 10.65 -7.99 1.89
N LEU A 111 10.61 -8.29 3.19
CA LEU A 111 11.24 -7.49 4.23
C LEU A 111 12.77 -7.61 4.17
N THR A 112 13.26 -8.85 4.05
CA THR A 112 14.70 -9.16 3.90
C THR A 112 15.33 -8.36 2.77
N ALA A 113 14.71 -8.37 1.58
CA ALA A 113 15.22 -7.67 0.42
C ALA A 113 15.29 -6.15 0.63
N ARG A 114 14.28 -5.55 1.28
CA ARG A 114 14.27 -4.12 1.61
C ARG A 114 15.39 -3.76 2.58
N MET A 115 15.57 -4.52 3.65
CA MET A 115 16.62 -4.29 4.64
C MET A 115 18.02 -4.44 4.03
N ALA A 116 18.25 -5.52 3.27
CA ALA A 116 19.52 -5.76 2.59
C ALA A 116 19.84 -4.69 1.55
N LEU A 117 18.84 -4.19 0.81
CA LEU A 117 19.03 -3.08 -0.12
C LEU A 117 19.32 -1.76 0.60
N ALA A 118 18.67 -1.46 1.74
CA ALA A 118 19.01 -0.29 2.55
C ALA A 118 20.45 -0.35 3.07
N ARG A 119 20.96 -1.53 3.44
CA ARG A 119 22.37 -1.74 3.80
C ARG A 119 23.32 -1.57 2.61
N ALA A 120 22.93 -2.08 1.44
CA ALA A 120 23.73 -1.98 0.23
C ALA A 120 23.74 -0.58 -0.39
N ALA A 121 22.81 0.31 -0.02
CA ALA A 121 22.71 1.67 -0.53
C ALA A 121 24.00 2.47 -0.30
N GLN A 122 24.49 3.15 -1.35
CA GLN A 122 25.71 3.96 -1.28
C GLN A 122 25.51 5.44 -1.66
N LYS A 123 24.44 5.79 -2.36
CA LYS A 123 24.19 7.14 -2.88
C LYS A 123 22.80 7.65 -2.54
N THR A 124 21.77 6.90 -2.89
CA THR A 124 20.38 7.34 -2.70
C THR A 124 19.47 6.22 -2.25
N LEU A 125 18.45 6.59 -1.49
CA LEU A 125 17.39 5.70 -1.06
C LEU A 125 16.04 6.44 -1.07
N ASP A 126 15.17 6.06 -1.99
CA ASP A 126 13.85 6.68 -2.17
C ASP A 126 12.74 5.69 -1.74
N LEU A 127 11.90 6.08 -0.78
CA LEU A 127 10.78 5.28 -0.26
C LEU A 127 9.46 6.00 -0.54
N GLN A 128 8.51 5.33 -1.18
CA GLN A 128 7.17 5.84 -1.44
C GLN A 128 6.14 4.81 -0.96
N TYR A 129 5.28 5.18 0.00
CA TYR A 129 4.33 4.25 0.58
C TYR A 129 2.98 4.88 0.90
N TYR A 130 1.91 4.14 0.59
CA TYR A 130 0.56 4.45 1.06
C TYR A 130 0.41 4.31 2.59
N ILE A 131 0.96 3.23 3.15
CA ILE A 131 0.98 2.98 4.59
C ILE A 131 2.40 2.59 5.00
N TYR A 132 2.88 3.22 6.06
CA TYR A 132 4.08 2.82 6.78
C TYR A 132 3.77 2.85 8.27
N ASP A 133 3.65 1.68 8.87
CA ASP A 133 3.47 1.54 10.30
C ASP A 133 4.83 1.34 10.97
N VAL A 134 5.16 2.18 11.96
CA VAL A 134 6.39 2.03 12.76
C VAL A 134 6.15 1.02 13.89
N ASP A 135 5.77 -0.20 13.51
CA ASP A 135 5.64 -1.39 14.37
C ASP A 135 6.97 -2.18 14.40
N THR A 136 6.97 -3.49 14.61
CA THR A 136 8.22 -4.27 14.74
C THR A 136 9.02 -4.22 13.44
N THR A 137 8.41 -4.66 12.35
CA THR A 137 9.03 -4.74 11.03
C THR A 137 9.28 -3.36 10.43
N GLY A 138 8.37 -2.42 10.63
CA GLY A 138 8.59 -1.02 10.21
C GLY A 138 9.72 -0.35 10.97
N SER A 139 9.85 -0.57 12.29
CA SER A 139 10.98 -0.01 13.07
C SER A 139 12.31 -0.65 12.65
N ALA A 140 12.32 -1.95 12.36
CA ALA A 140 13.52 -2.63 11.88
C ALA A 140 14.00 -2.06 10.53
N LEU A 141 13.08 -1.89 9.56
CA LEU A 141 13.40 -1.29 8.28
C LEU A 141 13.83 0.18 8.44
N LEU A 142 13.12 0.96 9.25
CA LEU A 142 13.45 2.37 9.49
C LEU A 142 14.84 2.54 10.10
N GLY A 143 15.25 1.62 10.99
CA GLY A 143 16.62 1.57 11.50
C GLY A 143 17.66 1.44 10.38
N GLU A 144 17.44 0.53 9.41
CA GLU A 144 18.35 0.39 8.25
C GLU A 144 18.38 1.64 7.36
N VAL A 145 17.24 2.33 7.24
CA VAL A 145 17.14 3.61 6.50
C VAL A 145 17.94 4.71 7.20
N ILE A 146 17.84 4.82 8.53
CA ILE A 146 18.60 5.80 9.31
C ILE A 146 20.09 5.48 9.22
N ASP A 147 20.48 4.21 9.39
CA ASP A 147 21.88 3.78 9.26
C ASP A 147 22.43 4.09 7.87
N ALA A 148 21.62 3.98 6.81
CA ALA A 148 22.01 4.41 5.47
C ALA A 148 22.26 5.91 5.40
N ALA A 149 21.37 6.71 5.99
CA ALA A 149 21.52 8.15 6.05
C ALA A 149 22.77 8.57 6.85
N ASP A 150 23.11 7.88 7.93
CA ASP A 150 24.33 8.09 8.72
C ASP A 150 25.60 7.79 7.91
N ARG A 151 25.55 6.82 6.99
CA ARG A 151 26.63 6.56 6.01
C ARG A 151 26.74 7.62 4.92
N GLY A 152 25.86 8.62 4.89
CA GLY A 152 25.84 9.70 3.89
C GLY A 152 24.94 9.43 2.68
N VAL A 153 24.11 8.38 2.71
CA VAL A 153 23.11 8.13 1.66
C VAL A 153 22.03 9.22 1.75
N ARG A 154 21.69 9.83 0.62
CA ARG A 154 20.56 10.77 0.54
C ARG A 154 19.25 9.99 0.54
N VAL A 155 18.37 10.25 1.51
CA VAL A 155 17.10 9.55 1.68
C VAL A 155 15.91 10.48 1.41
N ARG A 156 14.96 10.03 0.60
CA ARG A 156 13.67 10.70 0.39
C ARG A 156 12.54 9.75 0.78
N ILE A 157 11.67 10.17 1.71
CA ILE A 157 10.54 9.37 2.18
C ILE A 157 9.24 10.11 1.84
N LEU A 158 8.42 9.51 0.98
CA LEU A 158 7.12 10.04 0.59
C LEU A 158 6.01 9.14 1.12
N LEU A 159 5.16 9.70 1.97
CA LEU A 159 4.05 8.96 2.59
C LEU A 159 2.71 9.56 2.22
N ASP A 160 1.72 8.72 2.00
CA ASP A 160 0.35 9.18 1.90
C ASP A 160 -0.21 9.49 3.30
N ASP A 161 -0.88 10.63 3.45
CA ASP A 161 -1.32 11.11 4.76
C ASP A 161 -2.44 10.30 5.42
N ILE A 162 -3.15 9.39 4.73
CA ILE A 162 -4.36 8.76 5.29
C ILE A 162 -4.09 7.94 6.56
N HIS A 163 -2.85 7.45 6.75
CA HIS A 163 -2.46 6.61 7.88
C HIS A 163 -1.37 7.21 8.80
N THR A 164 -1.04 8.50 8.61
CA THR A 164 0.05 9.16 9.35
C THR A 164 -0.38 9.76 10.69
N GLY A 165 -1.68 9.87 10.99
CA GLY A 165 -2.19 10.78 12.04
C GLY A 165 -1.77 10.53 13.48
N LYS A 166 -1.16 9.38 13.78
CA LYS A 166 -0.54 9.10 15.08
C LYS A 166 0.99 9.07 15.04
N GLN A 167 1.56 9.39 13.87
CA GLN A 167 2.98 9.23 13.54
C GLN A 167 3.61 10.54 13.06
N ASP A 168 2.89 11.66 13.04
CA ASP A 168 3.40 12.98 12.59
C ASP A 168 4.71 13.38 13.28
N LYS A 169 4.77 13.26 14.61
CA LYS A 169 5.99 13.54 15.39
C LYS A 169 7.13 12.58 15.06
N THR A 170 6.81 11.32 14.75
CA THR A 170 7.80 10.32 14.30
C THR A 170 8.44 10.77 13.01
N TRP A 171 7.64 11.12 12.01
CA TRP A 171 8.14 11.54 10.70
C TRP A 171 8.87 12.88 10.76
N ALA A 172 8.42 13.84 11.57
CA ALA A 172 9.16 15.09 11.82
C ALA A 172 10.53 14.84 12.50
N ALA A 173 10.61 13.87 13.42
CA ALA A 173 11.88 13.50 14.03
C ALA A 173 12.83 12.80 13.05
N ILE A 174 12.30 12.00 12.13
CA ILE A 174 13.07 11.40 11.03
C ILE A 174 13.59 12.48 10.06
N ASP A 175 12.74 13.43 9.65
CA ASP A 175 13.11 14.58 8.81
C ASP A 175 14.18 15.49 9.43
N SER A 176 14.37 15.43 10.76
CA SER A 176 15.44 16.17 11.44
C SER A 176 16.87 15.66 11.12
N HIS A 177 16.99 14.53 10.44
CA HIS A 177 18.28 13.97 10.02
C HIS A 177 18.82 14.72 8.79
N PRO A 178 20.09 15.16 8.75
CA PRO A 178 20.62 16.02 7.68
C PRO A 178 20.55 15.42 6.27
N ASN A 179 20.52 14.09 6.17
CA ASN A 179 20.44 13.36 4.90
C ASN A 179 19.06 12.75 4.60
N ILE A 180 18.04 13.00 5.44
CA ILE A 180 16.68 12.48 5.22
C ILE A 180 15.72 13.65 4.99
N GLU A 181 14.91 13.55 3.95
CA GLU A 181 13.76 14.43 3.74
C GLU A 181 12.47 13.61 3.74
N VAL A 182 11.46 14.07 4.48
CA VAL A 182 10.15 13.43 4.55
C VAL A 182 9.06 14.36 4.03
N ARG A 183 8.31 13.88 3.04
CA ARG A 183 7.13 14.56 2.49
C ARG A 183 5.87 13.73 2.69
N ILE A 184 4.78 14.43 2.90
CA ILE A 184 3.43 13.90 3.09
C ILE A 184 2.58 14.30 1.90
N PHE A 185 2.03 13.32 1.20
CA PHE A 185 1.21 13.50 0.02
C PHE A 185 -0.28 13.65 0.38
N ASN A 186 -0.93 14.61 -0.27
CA ASN A 186 -2.35 14.95 -0.14
C ASN A 186 -2.80 15.03 1.34
N PRO A 187 -2.19 15.90 2.17
CA PRO A 187 -2.46 15.95 3.60
C PRO A 187 -3.86 16.42 3.95
N PHE A 188 -4.34 15.97 5.10
CA PHE A 188 -5.48 16.54 5.82
C PHE A 188 -5.03 17.85 6.48
N ALA A 189 -5.77 18.93 6.24
CA ALA A 189 -5.56 20.22 6.89
C ALA A 189 -5.82 20.14 8.40
N ASN A 190 -6.85 19.39 8.79
CA ASN A 190 -7.21 19.19 10.18
C ASN A 190 -6.59 17.91 10.73
N ARG A 191 -5.42 18.04 11.37
CA ARG A 191 -4.69 16.90 11.95
C ARG A 191 -5.48 16.16 13.05
N SER A 192 -6.34 16.85 13.79
CA SER A 192 -7.08 16.29 14.95
C SER A 192 -8.48 15.78 14.60
N ALA A 193 -9.11 16.31 13.56
CA ALA A 193 -10.46 15.94 13.13
C ALA A 193 -10.53 15.55 11.64
N ARG A 194 -9.59 14.73 11.18
CA ARG A 194 -9.48 14.25 9.79
C ARG A 194 -10.78 13.66 9.22
N TRP A 195 -11.53 12.94 10.06
CA TRP A 195 -12.81 12.35 9.65
C TRP A 195 -13.89 13.40 9.35
N VAL A 196 -13.84 14.57 10.00
CA VAL A 196 -14.74 15.69 9.70
C VAL A 196 -14.35 16.30 8.35
N GLU A 197 -13.06 16.51 8.11
CA GLU A 197 -12.57 17.03 6.83
C GLU A 197 -12.92 16.08 5.67
N LEU A 198 -12.81 14.76 5.88
CA LEU A 198 -13.20 13.77 4.88
C LEU A 198 -14.68 13.86 4.48
N LEU A 199 -15.58 14.30 5.38
CA LEU A 199 -17.00 14.49 5.06
C LEU A 199 -17.24 15.70 4.15
N PHE A 200 -16.41 16.75 4.26
CA PHE A 200 -16.57 18.00 3.52
C PHE A 200 -15.69 18.09 2.26
N ASP A 201 -14.55 17.39 2.24
CA ASP A 201 -13.57 17.37 1.15
C ASP A 201 -13.31 15.94 0.65
N PHE A 202 -14.39 15.14 0.59
CA PHE A 202 -14.32 13.74 0.16
C PHE A 202 -13.70 13.58 -1.23
N GLY A 203 -14.00 14.49 -2.16
CA GLY A 203 -13.53 14.41 -3.55
C GLY A 203 -12.00 14.39 -3.66
N ARG A 204 -11.31 15.32 -2.99
CA ARG A 204 -9.84 15.35 -2.96
C ARG A 204 -9.28 14.26 -2.05
N LEU A 205 -9.82 14.12 -0.84
CA LEU A 205 -9.25 13.25 0.18
C LEU A 205 -9.46 11.76 -0.09
N ASN A 206 -10.43 11.38 -0.92
CA ASN A 206 -10.62 9.99 -1.35
C ASN A 206 -9.66 9.59 -2.49
N ARG A 207 -8.91 10.53 -3.09
CA ARG A 207 -7.90 10.25 -4.12
C ARG A 207 -6.51 10.22 -3.48
N ARG A 208 -5.94 9.03 -3.36
CA ARG A 208 -4.71 8.80 -2.59
C ARG A 208 -3.55 8.33 -3.46
N MET A 209 -2.33 8.54 -2.99
CA MET A 209 -1.14 7.91 -3.54
C MET A 209 -1.06 6.49 -2.98
N HIS A 210 -1.39 5.50 -3.82
CA HIS A 210 -1.41 4.09 -3.40
C HIS A 210 -0.12 3.33 -3.79
N ASN A 211 0.91 4.05 -4.22
CA ASN A 211 2.20 3.50 -4.62
C ASN A 211 2.89 2.85 -3.41
N LYS A 212 3.58 1.73 -3.65
CA LYS A 212 4.55 1.13 -2.73
C LYS A 212 5.82 0.84 -3.51
N GLN A 213 6.84 1.62 -3.25
CA GLN A 213 8.11 1.58 -3.97
C GLN A 213 9.26 1.87 -3.01
N MET A 214 10.37 1.14 -3.17
CA MET A 214 11.65 1.46 -2.54
C MET A 214 12.76 1.32 -3.58
N THR A 215 13.42 2.43 -3.92
CA THR A 215 14.45 2.49 -4.95
C THR A 215 15.80 2.84 -4.34
N VAL A 216 16.81 2.02 -4.63
CA VAL A 216 18.18 2.17 -4.14
C VAL A 216 19.11 2.53 -5.28
N ASP A 217 19.89 3.60 -5.07
CA ASP A 217 20.89 4.12 -6.00
C ASP A 217 20.38 4.36 -7.42
N ASN A 218 19.06 4.51 -7.61
CA ASN A 218 18.41 4.54 -8.93
C ASN A 218 18.76 3.34 -9.83
N LEU A 219 19.05 2.17 -9.23
CA LEU A 219 19.53 0.96 -9.92
C LEU A 219 18.68 -0.27 -9.63
N VAL A 220 18.12 -0.35 -8.42
CA VAL A 220 17.26 -1.45 -7.97
C VAL A 220 16.01 -0.85 -7.34
N SER A 221 14.84 -1.36 -7.68
CA SER A 221 13.57 -0.94 -7.09
C SER A 221 12.77 -2.15 -6.63
N ILE A 222 12.16 -2.08 -5.46
CA ILE A 222 11.11 -3.01 -5.05
C ILE A 222 9.79 -2.29 -5.22
N MET A 223 8.87 -2.89 -5.97
CA MET A 223 7.50 -2.39 -6.19
C MET A 223 6.50 -3.53 -6.02
N GLY A 224 5.30 -3.24 -5.51
CA GLY A 224 4.29 -4.28 -5.30
C GLY A 224 3.07 -3.82 -4.52
N GLY A 225 2.34 -4.78 -3.94
CA GLY A 225 1.15 -4.49 -3.13
C GLY A 225 1.44 -4.25 -1.65
N ARG A 226 2.61 -4.66 -1.13
CA ARG A 226 2.91 -4.58 0.30
C ARG A 226 3.15 -3.17 0.79
N ASN A 227 2.37 -2.75 1.79
CA ASN A 227 2.74 -1.65 2.66
C ASN A 227 3.80 -2.11 3.68
N ILE A 228 4.27 -1.18 4.51
CA ILE A 228 5.18 -1.51 5.62
C ILE A 228 4.38 -1.69 6.91
N GLY A 229 4.49 -2.89 7.50
CA GLY A 229 3.92 -3.24 8.80
C GLY A 229 3.89 -4.77 9.01
N ASP A 230 3.74 -5.20 10.26
CA ASP A 230 3.88 -6.59 10.70
C ASP A 230 2.92 -7.54 9.95
N ALA A 231 1.75 -7.04 9.59
CA ALA A 231 0.72 -7.77 8.84
C ALA A 231 1.14 -8.11 7.39
N TYR A 232 2.03 -7.32 6.78
CA TYR A 232 2.48 -7.50 5.39
C TYR A 232 3.68 -8.45 5.27
N PHE A 233 4.37 -8.69 6.39
CA PHE A 233 5.63 -9.45 6.43
C PHE A 233 5.54 -10.76 7.23
N SER A 234 4.33 -11.21 7.57
CA SER A 234 4.09 -12.43 8.37
C SER A 234 4.69 -12.38 9.78
N ALA A 235 4.95 -11.17 10.31
CA ALA A 235 5.38 -10.97 11.69
C ALA A 235 4.20 -10.96 12.69
N LYS A 236 2.97 -11.00 12.17
CA LYS A 236 1.72 -11.07 12.94
C LYS A 236 0.89 -12.29 12.50
N PRO A 237 1.01 -13.46 13.17
CA PRO A 237 0.40 -14.72 12.70
C PRO A 237 -1.12 -14.70 12.57
N ASP A 238 -1.81 -13.88 13.36
CA ASP A 238 -3.27 -13.70 13.35
C ASP A 238 -3.75 -12.79 12.20
N MET A 239 -2.83 -12.11 11.50
CA MET A 239 -3.13 -11.17 10.42
C MET A 239 -1.97 -11.16 9.41
N ALA A 240 -1.84 -12.23 8.62
CA ALA A 240 -0.79 -12.36 7.61
C ALA A 240 -1.34 -12.15 6.19
N PHE A 241 -1.16 -10.94 5.66
CA PHE A 241 -1.58 -10.59 4.29
C PHE A 241 -0.75 -11.34 3.25
N SER A 242 -1.44 -11.89 2.24
CA SER A 242 -0.82 -12.49 1.07
C SER A 242 -0.76 -11.45 -0.04
N ASP A 243 0.44 -11.22 -0.56
CA ASP A 243 0.69 -10.17 -1.55
C ASP A 243 1.87 -10.56 -2.46
N LEU A 244 2.15 -9.77 -3.49
CA LEU A 244 3.30 -9.95 -4.38
C LEU A 244 4.03 -8.63 -4.55
N ASP A 245 5.33 -8.65 -4.26
CA ASP A 245 6.24 -7.62 -4.72
C ASP A 245 7.17 -8.17 -5.80
N VAL A 246 7.81 -7.28 -6.53
CA VAL A 246 8.90 -7.59 -7.44
C VAL A 246 10.07 -6.68 -7.14
N MET A 247 11.24 -7.29 -6.93
CA MET A 247 12.51 -6.58 -6.97
C MET A 247 12.97 -6.53 -8.42
N VAL A 248 13.23 -5.34 -8.94
CA VAL A 248 13.60 -5.11 -10.32
C VAL A 248 14.90 -4.30 -10.39
N ALA A 249 15.78 -4.66 -11.32
CA ALA A 249 17.01 -3.95 -11.59
C ALA A 249 17.24 -3.76 -13.09
N GLY A 250 17.93 -2.69 -13.48
CA GLY A 250 18.28 -2.42 -14.87
C GLY A 250 17.45 -1.30 -15.52
N PRO A 251 17.30 -1.30 -16.86
CA PRO A 251 16.84 -0.14 -17.64
C PRO A 251 15.47 0.43 -17.28
N VAL A 252 14.61 -0.34 -16.61
CA VAL A 252 13.27 0.11 -16.19
C VAL A 252 13.28 0.94 -14.90
N VAL A 253 14.32 0.84 -14.07
CA VAL A 253 14.37 1.53 -12.78
C VAL A 253 14.31 3.06 -12.92
N PRO A 254 14.98 3.70 -13.90
CA PRO A 254 14.81 5.13 -14.15
C PRO A 254 13.36 5.55 -14.44
N ASP A 255 12.54 4.70 -15.06
CA ASP A 255 11.13 5.01 -15.30
C ASP A 255 10.31 4.96 -13.99
N ALA A 256 10.62 4.03 -13.09
CA ALA A 256 10.05 4.03 -11.74
C ALA A 256 10.53 5.24 -10.91
N GLY A 257 11.78 5.67 -11.10
CA GLY A 257 12.33 6.89 -10.52
C GLY A 257 11.60 8.15 -10.99
N LYS A 258 11.23 8.24 -12.27
CA LYS A 258 10.42 9.35 -12.79
C LYS A 258 9.03 9.43 -12.13
N VAL A 259 8.38 8.28 -11.93
CA VAL A 259 7.09 8.23 -11.21
C VAL A 259 7.26 8.75 -9.79
N PHE A 260 8.31 8.32 -9.07
CA PHE A 260 8.61 8.86 -7.74
C PHE A 260 8.81 10.38 -7.79
N ASP A 261 9.65 10.87 -8.70
CA ASP A 261 9.97 12.29 -8.83
C ASP A 261 8.74 13.15 -9.16
N GLU A 262 7.80 12.62 -9.94
CA GLU A 262 6.53 13.28 -10.25
C GLU A 262 5.70 13.52 -8.98
N TYR A 263 5.50 12.49 -8.16
CA TYR A 263 4.79 12.64 -6.89
C TYR A 263 5.59 13.47 -5.87
N TRP A 264 6.90 13.29 -5.80
CA TRP A 264 7.77 14.02 -4.89
C TRP A 264 7.72 15.53 -5.13
N ASN A 265 7.73 15.92 -6.41
CA ASN A 265 7.74 17.32 -6.84
C ASN A 265 6.34 17.89 -7.12
N SER A 266 5.27 17.14 -6.84
CA SER A 266 3.89 17.63 -6.94
C SER A 266 3.59 18.67 -5.85
N GLU A 267 2.76 19.67 -6.16
CA GLU A 267 2.27 20.68 -5.20
C GLU A 267 1.51 20.05 -4.03
N SER A 268 1.03 18.82 -4.22
CA SER A 268 0.34 18.06 -3.17
C SER A 268 1.26 17.29 -2.24
N ALA A 269 2.58 17.36 -2.43
CA ALA A 269 3.58 16.82 -1.50
C ALA A 269 4.12 17.94 -0.59
N TYR A 270 3.86 17.80 0.72
CA TYR A 270 4.19 18.79 1.74
C TYR A 270 5.37 18.29 2.58
N PRO A 271 6.43 19.08 2.81
CA PRO A 271 7.43 18.75 3.81
C PRO A 271 6.76 18.54 5.17
N VAL A 272 7.06 17.43 5.86
CA VAL A 272 6.37 17.05 7.10
C VAL A 272 6.48 18.14 8.17
N ALA A 273 7.59 18.85 8.21
CA ALA A 273 7.84 19.95 9.14
C ALA A 273 6.86 21.13 9.01
N THR A 274 6.15 21.26 7.87
CA THR A 274 5.09 22.28 7.70
C THR A 274 3.76 21.85 8.30
N LEU A 275 3.56 20.55 8.57
CA LEU A 275 2.31 19.96 9.04
C LEU A 275 2.27 19.71 10.56
N THR A 276 3.41 19.78 11.24
CA THR A 276 3.53 19.60 12.69
C THR A 276 3.67 20.93 13.42
N PRO A 277 2.89 21.19 14.49
CA PRO A 277 3.00 22.42 15.29
C PRO A 277 4.41 22.66 15.84
N GLU A 278 5.14 21.60 16.17
CA GLU A 278 6.51 21.67 16.69
C GLU A 278 7.55 22.09 15.63
N GLY A 279 7.20 22.00 14.35
CA GLY A 279 8.00 22.43 13.20
C GLY A 279 9.50 22.06 13.26
N LYS A 280 10.34 22.86 12.60
CA LYS A 280 11.80 22.86 12.79
C LYS A 280 12.24 23.59 14.08
N GLU A 281 11.30 23.99 14.93
CA GLU A 281 11.54 24.92 16.04
C GLU A 281 11.96 24.23 17.35
N ALA A 282 11.81 22.90 17.43
CA ALA A 282 12.37 22.08 18.51
C ALA A 282 13.42 21.04 18.04
N PRO A 283 14.54 21.44 17.38
CA PRO A 283 15.51 20.48 16.83
C PRO A 283 16.11 19.52 17.86
N ASP A 284 16.35 19.97 19.09
CA ASP A 284 16.88 19.12 20.16
C ASP A 284 15.90 18.04 20.61
N GLU A 285 14.62 18.40 20.73
CA GLU A 285 13.56 17.44 21.08
C GLU A 285 13.37 16.40 19.96
N LEU A 286 13.35 16.85 18.70
CA LEU A 286 13.26 15.96 17.55
C LEU A 286 14.48 15.03 17.46
N ARG A 287 15.69 15.52 17.73
CA ARG A 287 16.90 14.68 17.83
C ARG A 287 16.80 13.66 18.95
N ALA A 288 16.32 14.06 20.13
CA ALA A 288 16.14 13.14 21.25
C ALA A 288 15.07 12.07 20.95
N PHE A 289 13.96 12.46 20.30
CA PHE A 289 12.93 11.52 19.87
C PHE A 289 13.43 10.59 18.77
N ARG A 290 14.24 11.08 17.84
CA ARG A 290 14.89 10.24 16.81
C ARG A 290 15.75 9.15 17.44
N LYS A 291 16.52 9.45 18.48
CA LYS A 291 17.29 8.43 19.22
C LYS A 291 16.39 7.35 19.84
N GLN A 292 15.18 7.68 20.26
CA GLN A 292 14.22 6.66 20.75
C GLN A 292 13.72 5.76 19.61
N ILE A 293 13.53 6.33 18.42
CA ILE A 293 13.15 5.58 17.22
C ILE A 293 14.30 4.66 16.77
N GLU A 294 15.53 5.16 16.76
CA GLU A 294 16.76 4.38 16.50
C GLU A 294 16.86 3.20 17.48
N ALA A 295 16.73 3.44 18.79
CA ALA A 295 16.76 2.39 19.81
C ALA A 295 15.64 1.34 19.62
N LYS A 296 14.44 1.76 19.19
CA LYS A 296 13.37 0.83 18.84
C LYS A 296 13.71 -0.01 17.62
N GLY A 297 14.37 0.58 16.62
CA GLY A 297 14.91 -0.12 15.46
C GLY A 297 15.94 -1.18 15.86
N ASP A 298 16.88 -0.82 16.74
CA ASP A 298 17.88 -1.75 17.30
C ASP A 298 17.22 -2.95 17.99
N MET A 299 16.24 -2.69 18.84
CA MET A 299 15.47 -3.74 19.52
C MET A 299 14.72 -4.64 18.53
N ALA A 300 14.09 -4.05 17.51
CA ALA A 300 13.36 -4.81 16.50
C ALA A 300 14.30 -5.69 15.67
N ARG A 301 15.47 -5.17 15.29
CA ARG A 301 16.51 -5.94 14.60
C ARG A 301 17.06 -7.07 15.44
N ALA A 302 17.20 -6.88 16.75
CA ALA A 302 17.63 -7.92 17.67
C ALA A 302 16.56 -8.99 17.93
N SER A 303 15.34 -8.84 17.42
CA SER A 303 14.31 -9.88 17.56
C SER A 303 14.69 -11.17 16.81
N PRO A 304 14.32 -12.36 17.32
CA PRO A 304 14.63 -13.63 16.64
C PRO A 304 14.12 -13.69 15.20
N PHE A 305 12.91 -13.17 14.96
CA PHE A 305 12.31 -13.10 13.63
C PHE A 305 13.19 -12.30 12.67
N VAL A 306 13.62 -11.09 13.04
CA VAL A 306 14.43 -10.26 12.14
C VAL A 306 15.85 -10.81 11.99
N GLN A 307 16.46 -11.35 13.04
CA GLN A 307 17.79 -11.98 12.93
C GLN A 307 17.80 -13.12 11.91
N GLU A 308 16.76 -13.97 11.89
CA GLU A 308 16.64 -15.03 10.89
C GLU A 308 16.62 -14.50 9.45
N LEU A 309 15.96 -13.36 9.23
CA LEU A 309 15.93 -12.70 7.91
C LEU A 309 17.30 -12.16 7.51
N LEU A 310 17.98 -11.50 8.45
CA LEU A 310 19.31 -10.92 8.23
C LEU A 310 20.35 -12.00 7.95
N ASP A 311 20.21 -13.18 8.55
CA ASP A 311 21.06 -14.35 8.33
C ASP A 311 20.65 -15.19 7.10
N SER A 312 19.65 -14.76 6.33
CA SER A 312 19.21 -15.48 5.15
C SER A 312 20.24 -15.42 4.01
N GLY A 313 20.18 -16.42 3.11
CA GLY A 313 20.98 -16.40 1.88
C GLY A 313 20.62 -15.24 0.95
N LEU A 314 19.36 -14.80 0.97
CA LEU A 314 18.88 -13.66 0.18
C LEU A 314 19.53 -12.35 0.63
N ALA A 315 19.57 -12.08 1.94
CA ALA A 315 20.21 -10.89 2.49
C ALA A 315 21.69 -10.81 2.10
N ARG A 316 22.46 -11.86 2.40
CA ARG A 316 23.88 -11.94 2.03
C ARG A 316 24.12 -11.81 0.53
N GLY A 317 23.25 -12.40 -0.28
CA GLY A 317 23.29 -12.27 -1.73
C GLY A 317 23.20 -10.80 -2.16
N ILE A 318 22.15 -10.10 -1.71
CA ILE A 318 21.91 -8.69 -2.05
C ILE A 318 23.04 -7.79 -1.54
N GLU A 319 23.48 -7.97 -0.29
CA GLU A 319 24.54 -7.18 0.32
C GLU A 319 25.90 -7.35 -0.39
N SER A 320 26.15 -8.52 -0.96
CA SER A 320 27.33 -8.77 -1.81
C SER A 320 27.16 -8.29 -3.27
N GLY A 321 26.01 -7.71 -3.59
CA GLY A 321 25.62 -7.25 -4.93
C GLY A 321 25.02 -8.34 -5.82
N HIS A 322 24.91 -9.59 -5.35
CA HIS A 322 24.31 -10.67 -6.11
C HIS A 322 22.78 -10.59 -6.07
N LEU A 323 22.18 -10.21 -7.20
CA LEU A 323 20.73 -10.13 -7.35
C LEU A 323 20.22 -11.34 -8.15
N PRO A 324 19.48 -12.27 -7.50
CA PRO A 324 18.81 -13.34 -8.23
C PRO A 324 17.74 -12.74 -9.14
N GLY A 325 17.30 -13.51 -10.15
CA GLY A 325 16.13 -13.11 -10.93
C GLY A 325 16.12 -13.64 -12.35
N TYR A 326 15.10 -13.25 -13.09
CA TYR A 326 14.85 -13.58 -14.48
C TYR A 326 15.05 -12.34 -15.34
N MET A 327 15.52 -12.51 -16.58
CA MET A 327 15.64 -11.39 -17.52
C MET A 327 14.34 -11.19 -18.29
N GLY A 328 13.95 -9.94 -18.54
CA GLY A 328 12.81 -9.64 -19.41
C GLY A 328 12.70 -8.17 -19.82
N PRO A 329 11.94 -7.87 -20.88
CA PRO A 329 11.53 -6.50 -21.17
C PRO A 329 10.56 -6.00 -20.10
N ALA A 330 10.50 -4.69 -19.92
CA ALA A 330 9.74 -4.08 -18.85
C ALA A 330 9.08 -2.78 -19.30
N ARG A 331 7.96 -2.43 -18.69
CA ARG A 331 7.33 -1.11 -18.79
C ARG A 331 6.71 -0.75 -17.44
N VAL A 332 6.94 0.48 -16.99
CA VAL A 332 6.26 1.04 -15.81
C VAL A 332 4.94 1.64 -16.26
N ILE A 333 3.88 1.34 -15.52
CA ILE A 333 2.57 1.97 -15.64
C ILE A 333 2.20 2.44 -14.24
N ALA A 334 1.83 3.71 -14.14
CA ALA A 334 1.47 4.33 -12.87
C ALA A 334 0.36 5.35 -13.09
N ASP A 335 -0.37 5.57 -12.01
CA ASP A 335 -1.20 6.75 -11.84
C ASP A 335 -0.31 8.00 -11.78
N LYS A 336 -0.73 9.10 -12.38
CA LYS A 336 -0.04 10.39 -12.26
C LYS A 336 -0.32 11.07 -10.91
N ALA A 337 0.58 11.94 -10.48
CA ALA A 337 0.45 12.67 -9.21
C ALA A 337 -0.70 13.70 -9.25
N ASP A 338 -0.88 14.35 -10.40
CA ASP A 338 -1.95 15.33 -10.67
C ASP A 338 -3.34 14.71 -10.74
N LYS A 339 -3.47 13.37 -10.72
CA LYS A 339 -4.77 12.71 -10.68
C LYS A 339 -5.64 13.27 -9.57
N ILE A 340 -5.11 13.73 -8.44
CA ILE A 340 -5.95 14.23 -7.34
C ILE A 340 -6.62 15.60 -7.65
N GLU A 341 -6.12 16.30 -8.66
CA GLU A 341 -6.60 17.61 -9.12
C GLU A 341 -7.53 17.49 -10.34
N GLU A 342 -7.43 16.37 -11.07
CA GLU A 342 -8.21 16.12 -12.29
C GLU A 342 -9.53 15.36 -12.06
N SER A 343 -10.37 15.31 -13.10
CA SER A 343 -11.60 14.52 -13.11
C SER A 343 -11.32 13.04 -12.80
N ALA A 344 -12.25 12.37 -12.12
CA ALA A 344 -12.17 10.92 -11.89
C ALA A 344 -12.28 10.12 -13.20
N ASP A 345 -12.86 10.73 -14.23
CA ASP A 345 -13.13 10.10 -15.51
C ASP A 345 -12.01 10.34 -16.54
N ASP A 346 -10.92 11.06 -16.20
CA ASP A 346 -9.80 11.24 -17.13
C ASP A 346 -8.94 9.96 -17.18
N PRO A 347 -8.94 9.21 -18.29
CA PRO A 347 -8.21 7.96 -18.36
C PRO A 347 -6.68 8.16 -18.52
N SER A 348 -6.22 9.38 -18.82
CA SER A 348 -4.82 9.68 -19.11
C SER A 348 -3.95 9.79 -17.87
N THR A 349 -4.56 9.96 -16.69
CA THR A 349 -3.88 10.06 -15.39
C THR A 349 -4.03 8.83 -14.52
N HIS A 350 -4.75 7.82 -15.00
CA HIS A 350 -4.98 6.55 -14.30
C HIS A 350 -4.28 5.36 -14.97
N ALA A 351 -3.75 4.45 -14.16
CA ALA A 351 -3.11 3.21 -14.60
C ALA A 351 -4.13 2.18 -15.07
N ILE A 352 -5.31 2.12 -14.46
CA ILE A 352 -6.32 1.07 -14.73
C ILE A 352 -6.76 1.05 -16.20
N PRO A 353 -7.12 2.17 -16.86
CA PRO A 353 -7.46 2.15 -18.29
C PRO A 353 -6.33 1.62 -19.17
N GLN A 354 -5.08 1.96 -18.85
CA GLN A 354 -3.90 1.46 -19.58
C GLN A 354 -3.73 -0.05 -19.39
N LEU A 355 -3.94 -0.56 -18.17
CA LEU A 355 -3.93 -1.99 -17.87
C LEU A 355 -5.09 -2.72 -18.57
N VAL A 356 -6.29 -2.17 -18.57
CA VAL A 356 -7.45 -2.74 -19.29
C VAL A 356 -7.15 -2.88 -20.78
N ALA A 357 -6.61 -1.83 -21.42
CA ALA A 357 -6.22 -1.87 -22.82
C ALA A 357 -5.12 -2.92 -23.12
N MET A 358 -4.31 -3.29 -22.13
CA MET A 358 -3.37 -4.42 -22.25
C MET A 358 -4.08 -5.76 -22.09
N MET A 359 -4.92 -5.91 -21.07
CA MET A 359 -5.66 -7.13 -20.77
C MET A 359 -6.63 -7.51 -21.89
N GLU A 360 -7.21 -6.52 -22.57
CA GLU A 360 -8.08 -6.71 -23.74
C GLU A 360 -7.40 -7.47 -24.88
N LYS A 361 -6.07 -7.44 -24.96
CA LYS A 361 -5.29 -8.14 -25.98
C LYS A 361 -5.05 -9.62 -25.66
N ALA A 362 -5.56 -10.14 -24.54
CA ALA A 362 -5.45 -11.55 -24.19
C ALA A 362 -6.19 -12.44 -25.21
N TRP A 363 -5.51 -13.49 -25.66
CA TRP A 363 -6.00 -14.44 -26.68
C TRP A 363 -6.53 -15.72 -26.07
N THR A 364 -5.83 -16.25 -25.05
CA THR A 364 -6.11 -17.57 -24.48
C THR A 364 -6.66 -17.47 -23.06
N GLU A 365 -6.06 -16.61 -22.24
CA GLU A 365 -6.37 -16.57 -20.82
C GLU A 365 -6.14 -15.19 -20.20
N LEU A 366 -7.00 -14.84 -19.25
CA LEU A 366 -6.88 -13.71 -18.35
C LEU A 366 -7.03 -14.21 -16.90
N VAL A 367 -5.98 -14.06 -16.09
CA VAL A 367 -6.01 -14.32 -14.65
C VAL A 367 -5.96 -13.00 -13.91
N LEU A 368 -7.01 -12.68 -13.16
CA LEU A 368 -7.11 -11.50 -12.33
C LEU A 368 -6.99 -11.90 -10.86
N VAL A 369 -6.02 -11.30 -10.16
CA VAL A 369 -5.87 -11.46 -8.71
C VAL A 369 -6.04 -10.08 -8.09
N SER A 370 -7.11 -9.88 -7.32
CA SER A 370 -7.37 -8.61 -6.66
C SER A 370 -8.05 -8.82 -5.30
N PRO A 371 -7.51 -8.25 -4.21
CA PRO A 371 -8.14 -8.35 -2.90
C PRO A 371 -9.50 -7.64 -2.86
N TYR A 372 -9.70 -6.64 -3.74
CA TYR A 372 -10.89 -5.80 -3.79
C TYR A 372 -11.53 -5.80 -5.19
N PHE A 373 -12.08 -6.95 -5.58
CA PHE A 373 -12.70 -7.11 -6.89
C PHE A 373 -14.18 -6.71 -6.87
N VAL A 374 -14.47 -5.45 -7.25
CA VAL A 374 -15.84 -4.91 -7.32
C VAL A 374 -16.11 -4.40 -8.74
N PRO A 375 -16.43 -5.28 -9.70
CA PRO A 375 -16.75 -4.84 -11.05
C PRO A 375 -18.09 -4.10 -11.06
N ASP A 376 -18.13 -2.97 -11.77
CA ASP A 376 -19.38 -2.31 -12.15
C ASP A 376 -20.02 -3.02 -13.37
N ASP A 377 -21.18 -2.53 -13.82
CA ASP A 377 -21.88 -3.13 -14.97
C ASP A 377 -21.02 -3.16 -16.24
N LYS A 378 -20.15 -2.16 -16.44
CA LYS A 378 -19.22 -2.10 -17.56
C LYS A 378 -18.12 -3.16 -17.43
N GLY A 379 -17.55 -3.31 -16.23
CA GLY A 379 -16.55 -4.33 -15.91
C GLY A 379 -17.10 -5.75 -16.05
N GLU A 380 -18.33 -6.00 -15.61
CA GLU A 380 -19.00 -7.29 -15.83
C GLU A 380 -19.21 -7.58 -17.32
N ALA A 381 -19.71 -6.61 -18.08
CA ALA A 381 -19.90 -6.74 -19.52
C ALA A 381 -18.59 -6.97 -20.27
N TRP A 382 -17.51 -6.30 -19.85
CA TRP A 382 -16.16 -6.48 -20.38
C TRP A 382 -15.64 -7.90 -20.15
N LEU A 383 -15.70 -8.41 -18.93
CA LEU A 383 -15.29 -9.79 -18.62
C LEU A 383 -16.12 -10.82 -19.40
N ALA A 384 -17.44 -10.61 -19.48
CA ALA A 384 -18.32 -11.47 -20.27
C ALA A 384 -17.97 -11.45 -21.77
N ALA A 385 -17.59 -10.29 -22.32
CA ALA A 385 -17.16 -10.17 -23.71
C ALA A 385 -15.84 -10.92 -23.97
N MET A 386 -14.90 -10.89 -23.02
CA MET A 386 -13.66 -11.68 -23.09
C MET A 386 -13.97 -13.18 -23.15
N VAL A 387 -14.87 -13.68 -22.28
CA VAL A 387 -15.30 -15.08 -22.30
C VAL A 387 -15.97 -15.45 -23.61
N LYS A 388 -16.87 -14.60 -24.13
CA LYS A 388 -17.52 -14.81 -25.44
C LYS A 388 -16.53 -14.89 -26.61
N ARG A 389 -15.38 -14.22 -26.50
CA ARG A 389 -14.29 -14.30 -27.48
C ARG A 389 -13.47 -15.60 -27.37
N GLY A 390 -13.75 -16.44 -26.39
CA GLY A 390 -13.03 -17.69 -26.14
C GLY A 390 -11.84 -17.54 -25.18
N VAL A 391 -11.68 -16.39 -24.53
CA VAL A 391 -10.63 -16.19 -23.51
C VAL A 391 -11.10 -16.85 -22.21
N LYS A 392 -10.26 -17.70 -21.62
CA LYS A 392 -10.51 -18.24 -20.28
C LYS A 392 -10.29 -17.14 -19.25
N VAL A 393 -11.33 -16.75 -18.52
CA VAL A 393 -11.24 -15.69 -17.50
C VAL A 393 -11.30 -16.32 -16.12
N ARG A 394 -10.26 -16.12 -15.31
CA ARG A 394 -10.18 -16.56 -13.91
C ARG A 394 -10.00 -15.37 -12.99
N VAL A 395 -10.78 -15.28 -11.92
CA VAL A 395 -10.64 -14.24 -10.90
C VAL A 395 -10.40 -14.88 -9.54
N LEU A 396 -9.36 -14.43 -8.84
CA LEU A 396 -9.11 -14.71 -7.44
C LEU A 396 -9.30 -13.43 -6.62
N THR A 397 -10.20 -13.49 -5.64
CA THR A 397 -10.45 -12.38 -4.71
C THR A 397 -10.60 -12.87 -3.27
N ASN A 398 -10.78 -11.98 -2.30
CA ASN A 398 -10.93 -12.37 -0.90
C ASN A 398 -12.34 -12.90 -0.59
N SER A 399 -12.41 -13.99 0.17
CA SER A 399 -13.69 -14.40 0.80
C SER A 399 -14.12 -13.38 1.85
N PHE A 400 -15.39 -13.42 2.27
CA PHE A 400 -15.88 -12.55 3.35
C PHE A 400 -15.10 -12.70 4.65
N ALA A 401 -14.62 -13.92 4.95
CA ALA A 401 -13.84 -14.17 6.15
C ALA A 401 -12.38 -13.70 6.04
N ALA A 402 -11.87 -13.52 4.82
CA ALA A 402 -10.49 -13.12 4.56
C ALA A 402 -10.32 -11.62 4.27
N THR A 403 -11.40 -10.91 3.92
CA THR A 403 -11.34 -9.47 3.66
C THR A 403 -11.26 -8.69 4.97
N ASP A 404 -10.44 -7.65 5.00
CA ASP A 404 -10.38 -6.61 6.02
C ASP A 404 -11.41 -5.50 5.79
N VAL A 405 -11.95 -5.40 4.57
CA VAL A 405 -12.99 -4.42 4.20
C VAL A 405 -14.28 -5.14 3.81
N SER A 406 -15.24 -5.22 4.75
CA SER A 406 -16.53 -5.89 4.55
C SER A 406 -17.40 -5.23 3.48
N ALA A 407 -17.32 -3.90 3.35
CA ALA A 407 -18.06 -3.13 2.34
C ALA A 407 -17.67 -3.52 0.91
N VAL A 408 -16.40 -3.83 0.67
CA VAL A 408 -15.91 -4.29 -0.64
C VAL A 408 -16.54 -5.63 -1.00
N HIS A 409 -16.57 -6.58 -0.07
CA HIS A 409 -17.23 -7.86 -0.30
C HIS A 409 -18.74 -7.69 -0.50
N ALA A 410 -19.38 -6.76 0.19
CA ALA A 410 -20.80 -6.45 -0.01
C ALA A 410 -21.08 -5.89 -1.42
N GLY A 411 -20.16 -5.11 -1.99
CA GLY A 411 -20.24 -4.63 -3.38
C GLY A 411 -20.01 -5.75 -4.41
N TYR A 412 -19.09 -6.67 -4.12
CA TYR A 412 -18.78 -7.82 -4.98
C TYR A 412 -19.86 -8.91 -4.98
N ALA A 413 -20.35 -9.31 -3.80
CA ALA A 413 -21.18 -10.51 -3.64
C ALA A 413 -22.40 -10.59 -4.58
N PRO A 414 -23.11 -9.48 -4.90
CA PRO A 414 -24.22 -9.50 -5.86
C PRO A 414 -23.81 -9.85 -7.31
N THR A 415 -22.57 -9.55 -7.71
CA THR A 415 -22.07 -9.77 -9.09
C THR A 415 -21.66 -11.22 -9.34
N ARG A 416 -21.30 -11.96 -8.28
CA ARG A 416 -20.78 -13.34 -8.33
C ARG A 416 -21.61 -14.27 -9.24
N LYS A 417 -22.93 -14.29 -9.07
CA LYS A 417 -23.82 -15.17 -9.87
C LYS A 417 -23.85 -14.78 -11.35
N ARG A 418 -23.77 -13.48 -11.67
CA ARG A 418 -23.78 -12.99 -13.05
C ARG A 418 -22.48 -13.35 -13.77
N LEU A 419 -21.35 -13.16 -13.10
CA LEU A 419 -20.04 -13.53 -13.60
C LEU A 419 -19.91 -15.05 -13.88
N LEU A 420 -20.37 -15.89 -12.95
CA LEU A 420 -20.40 -17.34 -13.15
C LEU A 420 -21.26 -17.74 -14.35
N LYS A 421 -22.45 -17.15 -14.51
CA LYS A 421 -23.32 -17.36 -15.67
C LYS A 421 -22.67 -16.90 -16.98
N ALA A 422 -21.84 -15.86 -16.92
CA ALA A 422 -21.07 -15.38 -18.07
C ALA A 422 -19.86 -16.27 -18.42
N GLY A 423 -19.57 -17.30 -17.60
CA GLY A 423 -18.47 -18.24 -17.82
C GLY A 423 -17.14 -17.84 -17.20
N VAL A 424 -17.13 -16.84 -16.31
CA VAL A 424 -15.94 -16.47 -15.52
C VAL A 424 -15.73 -17.52 -14.41
N GLU A 425 -14.50 -18.01 -14.25
CA GLU A 425 -14.13 -18.86 -13.12
C GLU A 425 -13.79 -18.00 -11.91
N LEU A 426 -14.53 -18.15 -10.81
CA LEU A 426 -14.32 -17.38 -9.57
C LEU A 426 -13.73 -18.24 -8.45
N TYR A 427 -12.68 -17.72 -7.85
CA TYR A 427 -11.99 -18.26 -6.69
C TYR A 427 -11.98 -17.23 -5.56
N GLU A 428 -12.29 -17.67 -4.34
CA GLU A 428 -12.17 -16.84 -3.14
C GLU A 428 -11.09 -17.39 -2.20
N LEU A 429 -10.23 -16.50 -1.70
CA LEU A 429 -9.14 -16.83 -0.79
C LEU A 429 -9.68 -17.09 0.63
N LYS A 430 -9.25 -18.20 1.25
CA LYS A 430 -9.58 -18.51 2.65
C LYS A 430 -8.64 -17.77 3.60
N PRO A 431 -9.06 -17.47 4.85
CA PRO A 431 -8.21 -16.83 5.85
C PRO A 431 -6.91 -17.59 6.14
N THR A 432 -6.93 -18.91 6.02
CA THR A 432 -5.79 -19.79 6.30
C THR A 432 -4.85 -19.98 5.10
N ALA A 433 -5.10 -19.31 3.98
CA ALA A 433 -4.35 -19.53 2.74
C ALA A 433 -2.86 -19.17 2.86
N SER A 434 -2.52 -18.10 3.60
CA SER A 434 -1.13 -17.65 3.80
C SER A 434 -0.24 -18.72 4.45
N ASN A 435 -0.80 -19.53 5.36
CA ASN A 435 -0.08 -20.64 6.01
C ASN A 435 0.15 -21.84 5.07
N ALA A 436 -0.66 -21.98 4.02
CA ALA A 436 -0.52 -23.04 3.04
C ALA A 436 0.38 -22.66 1.86
N LEU A 437 0.49 -21.36 1.54
CA LEU A 437 1.30 -20.82 0.44
C LEU A 437 2.77 -20.64 0.80
N THR A 438 3.09 -20.42 2.08
CA THR A 438 4.47 -20.35 2.60
C THR A 438 5.23 -21.68 2.51
N GLY A 439 4.54 -22.81 2.31
CA GLY A 439 5.15 -24.12 2.08
C GLY A 439 5.31 -24.53 0.62
N SER A 440 4.87 -23.71 -0.35
CA SER A 440 4.89 -24.06 -1.78
C SER A 440 5.70 -23.03 -2.59
N THR A 441 6.74 -23.50 -3.27
CA THR A 441 7.51 -22.72 -4.24
C THR A 441 6.63 -22.26 -5.40
N PHE A 442 6.90 -21.06 -5.94
CA PHE A 442 6.18 -20.38 -7.04
C PHE A 442 6.10 -21.14 -8.39
N SER A 443 6.48 -22.41 -8.44
CA SER A 443 6.55 -23.24 -9.64
C SER A 443 5.21 -23.82 -10.12
N GLU A 444 4.09 -23.61 -9.40
CA GLU A 444 2.78 -24.23 -9.69
C GLU A 444 1.64 -23.23 -9.93
N TRP A 445 1.92 -22.09 -10.58
CA TRP A 445 0.90 -21.21 -11.13
C TRP A 445 0.56 -21.55 -12.58
#